data_AF-A0A7W1B6Y2-F1
#
_entry.id   AF-A0A7W1B6Y2-F1
#
_cell.length_a   1.000
_cell.length_b   1.000
_cell.length_c   1.000
_cell.angle_alpha   90.00
_cell.angle_beta   90.00
_cell.angle_gamma   90.00
#
_symmetry.space_group_name_H-M   'P 1'
#
loop_
_entity.id
_entity.type
_entity.pdbx_description
1 polymer ?
#
loop_
_entity_poly.entity_id
_entity_poly.type
_entity_poly.pdbx_seq_one_letter_code
_entity_poly.pdbx_strand_id
1 'polypeptide(L)' 'GQVLVSYDMLGMDETFKPRFVRRYAMLGGTIKEAVAHYISDIKAGSFPSDAESFTLTENKATPAADPALALYSVAAGKK' A
#
# COMPACT_ATOMS: atom_id res chain seq x y z
N GLY A 1 10.81 -31.62 -5.92
CA GLY A 1 10.92 -30.18 -5.57
C GLY A 1 10.39 -29.95 -4.17
N GLN A 2 10.47 -28.72 -3.67
CA GLN A 2 9.86 -28.31 -2.39
C GLN A 2 8.88 -27.17 -2.66
N VAL A 3 7.80 -27.09 -1.88
CA VAL A 3 6.78 -26.04 -1.96
C VAL A 3 6.47 -25.54 -0.55
N LEU A 4 6.40 -24.22 -0.40
CA LEU A 4 6.00 -23.56 0.84
C LEU A 4 5.04 -22.42 0.49
N VAL A 5 4.11 -22.14 1.40
CA VAL A 5 3.24 -20.96 1.29
C VAL A 5 4.04 -19.72 1.68
N SER A 6 4.08 -18.72 0.80
CA SER A 6 4.86 -17.50 1.02
C SER A 6 4.48 -16.78 2.32
N TYR A 7 3.19 -16.74 2.67
CA TYR A 7 2.69 -16.13 3.91
C TYR A 7 3.29 -16.76 5.18
N ASP A 8 3.35 -18.10 5.23
CA ASP A 8 3.89 -18.84 6.37
C ASP A 8 5.41 -18.71 6.44
N MET A 9 6.06 -18.82 5.27
CA MET A 9 7.51 -18.70 5.13
C MET A 9 8.02 -17.32 5.56
N LEU A 10 7.25 -16.27 5.26
CA LEU A 10 7.58 -14.88 5.60
C LEU A 10 7.01 -14.43 6.96
N GLY A 11 6.32 -15.31 7.68
CA GLY A 11 5.83 -15.04 9.03
C GLY A 11 4.83 -13.88 9.08
N MET A 12 3.89 -13.84 8.14
CA MET A 12 2.82 -12.83 8.13
C MET A 12 1.80 -13.06 9.26
N ASP A 13 1.53 -14.33 9.61
CA ASP A 13 0.77 -14.72 10.80
C ASP A 13 1.72 -15.19 11.91
N GLU A 14 1.69 -14.49 13.05
CA GLU A 14 2.55 -14.79 14.19
C GLU A 14 2.08 -16.02 14.99
N THR A 15 0.79 -16.36 14.90
CA THR A 15 0.12 -17.40 15.67
C THR A 15 0.09 -18.74 14.94
N PHE A 16 0.02 -18.73 13.61
CA PHE A 16 0.02 -19.95 12.80
C PHE A 16 1.44 -20.45 12.50
N LYS A 17 1.81 -21.60 13.11
CA LYS A 17 3.16 -22.20 12.97
C LYS A 17 3.08 -23.68 12.56
N PRO A 18 2.77 -23.99 11.29
CA PRO A 18 2.79 -25.37 10.80
C PRO A 18 4.18 -25.99 10.92
N ARG A 19 4.25 -27.25 11.39
CA ARG A 19 5.51 -27.95 11.73
C ARG A 19 6.48 -28.13 10.56
N PHE A 20 5.98 -28.09 9.32
CA PHE A 20 6.75 -28.32 8.10
C PHE A 20 7.30 -27.03 7.48
N VAL A 21 7.07 -25.86 8.09
CA VAL A 21 7.53 -24.57 7.57
C VAL A 21 8.79 -24.10 8.31
N ARG A 22 9.82 -23.71 7.55
CA ARG A 22 10.90 -22.87 8.04
C ARG A 22 10.55 -21.40 7.78
N ARG A 23 10.55 -20.58 8.82
CA ARG A 23 10.38 -19.13 8.69
C ARG A 23 11.70 -18.47 8.32
N TYR A 24 11.65 -17.59 7.34
CA TYR A 24 12.79 -16.79 6.87
C TYR A 24 12.65 -15.30 7.22
N ALA A 25 11.44 -14.86 7.60
CA ALA A 25 11.17 -13.50 8.08
C ALA A 25 10.02 -13.50 9.09
N MET A 26 9.79 -12.34 9.72
CA MET A 26 8.67 -12.06 10.63
C MET A 26 7.96 -10.79 10.18
N LEU A 27 7.31 -10.83 9.01
CA LEU A 27 6.72 -9.65 8.40
C LEU A 27 5.45 -9.15 9.10
N GLY A 28 4.76 -9.98 9.90
CA GLY A 28 3.53 -9.57 10.59
C GLY A 28 3.70 -8.28 11.42
N GLY A 29 4.79 -8.17 12.16
CA GLY A 29 5.13 -6.95 12.92
C GLY A 29 5.44 -5.76 12.01
N THR A 30 6.32 -5.94 11.02
CA THR A 30 6.70 -4.90 10.07
C THR A 30 5.50 -4.34 9.29
N ILE A 31 4.56 -5.20 8.90
CA ILE A 31 3.32 -4.78 8.22
C ILE A 31 2.47 -3.92 9.16
N LYS A 32 2.31 -4.30 10.43
CA LYS A 32 1.56 -3.51 11.41
C LYS A 32 2.19 -2.14 11.62
N GLU A 33 3.51 -2.08 11.74
CA GLU A 33 4.26 -0.82 11.88
C GLU A 33 4.08 0.07 10.65
N ALA A 34 4.25 -0.48 9.44
CA ALA A 34 4.07 0.26 8.20
C ALA A 34 2.64 0.84 8.08
N VAL A 35 1.62 0.07 8.45
CA VAL A 35 0.23 0.54 8.48
C VAL A 35 0.03 1.64 9.51
N ALA A 36 0.63 1.53 10.70
CA ALA A 36 0.56 2.58 11.72
C ALA A 36 1.21 3.89 11.24
N HIS A 37 2.36 3.81 10.56
CA HIS A 37 3.04 4.97 9.97
C HIS A 37 2.17 5.61 8.89
N TYR A 38 1.61 4.81 7.97
CA TYR A 38 0.69 5.30 6.96
C TYR A 38 -0.52 6.05 7.55
N ILE A 39 -1.13 5.50 8.61
CA ILE A 39 -2.23 6.17 9.33
C ILE A 39 -1.76 7.48 9.96
N SER A 40 -0.55 7.50 10.52
CA SER A 40 0.05 8.71 11.08
C SER A 40 0.23 9.79 10.00
N ASP A 41 0.72 9.41 8.83
CA ASP A 41 0.98 10.34 7.73
C ASP A 41 -0.31 10.93 7.16
N ILE A 42 -1.37 10.13 7.03
CA ILE A 42 -2.71 10.64 6.66
C ILE A 42 -3.22 11.64 7.70
N LYS A 43 -3.12 11.31 8.99
CA LYS A 43 -3.60 12.17 10.07
C LYS A 43 -2.82 13.48 10.16
N ALA A 44 -1.53 13.43 9.86
CA ALA A 44 -0.66 14.60 9.79
C ALA A 44 -0.87 15.41 8.50
N GLY A 45 -1.49 14.83 7.47
CA GLY A 45 -1.59 15.41 6.14
C GLY A 45 -0.24 15.45 5.41
N SER A 46 0.73 14.63 5.83
CA SER A 46 2.01 14.45 5.12
C SER A 46 1.89 13.47 3.96
N PHE A 47 0.87 12.62 3.96
CA PHE A 47 0.52 11.75 2.83
C PHE A 47 -0.89 12.05 2.28
N PRO A 48 -1.07 12.13 0.95
CA PRO A 48 -0.01 12.18 -0.04
C PRO A 48 0.69 13.55 -0.05
N SER A 49 1.99 13.57 -0.35
CA SER A 49 2.72 14.79 -0.69
C SER A 49 2.53 15.17 -2.17
N ASP A 50 3.05 16.33 -2.57
CA ASP A 50 3.06 16.76 -3.98
C ASP A 50 3.82 15.78 -4.89
N ALA A 51 4.88 15.14 -4.38
CA ALA A 51 5.65 14.14 -5.13
C ALA A 51 4.89 12.81 -5.31
N GLU A 52 3.88 12.57 -4.48
CA GLU A 52 3.02 11.38 -4.49
C GLU A 52 1.64 11.68 -5.10
N SER A 53 1.46 12.88 -5.65
CA SER A 53 0.22 13.37 -6.21
C SER A 53 0.39 13.74 -7.70
N PHE A 54 -0.63 13.46 -8.51
CA PHE A 54 -0.71 13.99 -9.87
C PHE A 54 -1.58 15.24 -9.88
N THR A 55 -1.04 16.37 -10.30
CA THR A 55 -1.84 17.56 -10.60
C THR A 55 -2.31 17.49 -12.04
N LEU A 56 -3.62 17.63 -12.27
CA LEU A 56 -4.20 17.85 -13.59
C LEU A 56 -3.85 19.26 -14.07
N THR A 57 -2.60 19.50 -14.44
CA THR A 57 -2.12 20.76 -15.00
C THR A 57 -1.51 20.50 -16.38
N GLU A 58 -2.40 20.37 -17.35
CA GLU A 58 -2.45 21.14 -18.60
C GLU A 58 -3.35 20.41 -19.60
N ASN A 59 -4.31 21.14 -20.16
CA ASN A 59 -5.08 20.72 -21.33
C ASN A 59 -4.13 20.49 -22.52
N LYS A 60 -3.65 19.26 -22.69
CA LYS A 60 -3.29 18.72 -24.01
C LYS A 60 -4.08 17.45 -24.25
N ALA A 61 -5.19 17.63 -24.98
CA ALA A 61 -6.10 16.63 -25.50
C ALA A 61 -6.57 15.59 -24.46
N THR A 62 -7.79 15.80 -23.97
CA THR A 62 -8.62 14.84 -23.25
C THR A 62 -8.37 13.38 -23.69
N PRO A 63 -7.80 12.50 -22.84
CA PRO A 63 -8.01 11.08 -23.01
C PRO A 63 -9.39 10.80 -22.44
N ALA A 64 -10.42 10.95 -23.27
CA ALA A 64 -11.80 10.57 -22.97
C ALA A 64 -11.95 9.03 -22.82
N ALA A 65 -10.98 8.33 -22.21
CA ALA A 65 -10.88 6.88 -22.25
C ALA A 65 -10.34 6.21 -20.98
N ASP A 66 -9.80 6.93 -19.98
CA ASP A 66 -9.32 6.28 -18.75
C ASP A 66 -10.21 6.59 -17.52
N PRO A 67 -11.13 5.67 -17.15
CA PRO A 67 -11.98 5.83 -15.98
C PRO A 67 -11.21 5.79 -14.65
N ALA A 68 -9.95 5.33 -14.63
CA ALA A 68 -9.15 5.31 -13.40
C ALA A 68 -8.81 6.74 -12.94
N LEU A 69 -8.54 7.66 -13.87
CA LEU A 69 -8.16 9.05 -13.56
C LEU A 69 -9.30 9.86 -12.93
N ALA A 70 -10.56 9.52 -13.20
CA ALA A 70 -11.72 10.19 -12.62
C ALA A 70 -11.93 9.91 -11.13
N LEU A 71 -11.41 8.78 -10.61
CA LEU A 71 -11.48 8.45 -9.18
C LEU A 71 -10.44 9.22 -8.36
N TYR A 72 -9.29 9.57 -8.95
CA TYR A 72 -8.21 10.28 -8.25
C TYR A 72 -8.51 11.77 -8.01
N SER A 73 -9.26 12.43 -8.89
CA SER A 73 -9.59 13.85 -8.76
C SER A 73 -10.55 14.15 -7.60
N VAL A 74 -11.34 13.17 -7.14
CA VAL A 74 -12.26 13.31 -6.00
C VAL A 74 -11.51 13.26 -4.66
N ALA A 75 -10.38 12.56 -4.60
CA ALA A 75 -9.59 12.42 -3.36
C ALA A 75 -8.69 13.64 -3.08
N ALA A 76 -8.32 14.41 -4.12
CA ALA A 76 -7.38 15.53 -4.01
C ALA A 76 -8.02 16.90 -3.69
N GLY A 77 -9.33 16.95 -3.40
CA GLY A 77 -10.08 18.22 -3.29
C GLY A 77 -10.66 18.52 -1.91
N LYS A 78 -9.87 19.16 -1.02
CA LYS A 78 -10.19 20.38 -0.22
C LYS A 78 -9.31 20.50 1.03
N LYS A 79 -8.32 21.39 0.96
CA LYS A 79 -8.11 22.43 1.96
C LYS A 79 -7.92 23.76 1.24
#